data_AF-A0A257RU89-F1
#
_entry.id   AF-A0A257RU89-F1
#
_cell.length_a   1.000
_cell.length_b   1.000
_cell.length_c   1.000
_cell.angle_alpha   90.00
_cell.angle_beta   90.00
_cell.angle_gamma   90.00
#
_symmetry.space_group_name_H-M   'P 1'
#
loop_
_entity.id
_entity.type
_entity.pdbx_description
1 polymer ?
#
loop_
_entity_poly.entity_id
_entity_poly.type
_entity_poly.pdbx_seq_one_letter_code
_entity_poly.pdbx_strand_id
1 'polypeptide(L)'
;DTATRQRARMLFGQVLDLPGGMRIDTVHAFCQSLLRRFPLEAQISPHFAVADEAEAASRRRAAREAVLGDDSRTAEAALRLLAGQISETDFAGLTDRMLTDAQARLAKLASRYETVGGIAAMQAAALDAPDADEDAILLSIVKFDDRDIRATLRAVSDRSSDKAREKAAALLTWLDLPPAQRVARLDIWRDGFFTGSGAPRAITTLLSKTLDAAQPELRSSIEAEQTRLLRMMDRLAARRLADLSAALARLALPIHTAEQGAKQLNARFDYADLIARAAQLLVDPGAAWVLYKLDGGIDHILLDEVQDIAPAQWAVIDAIAAEFFAGTGTRPDGTRTVFAVGDRKQSIYSFQGAD
;
A
#
# COMPACT_ATOMS: atom_id res chain seq x y z
N ASP A 1 33.24 -0.98 43.72
CA ASP A 1 33.35 -1.82 44.93
C ASP A 1 33.83 -3.23 44.53
N THR A 2 34.84 -3.77 45.23
CA THR A 2 35.42 -5.10 45.01
C THR A 2 34.43 -6.22 45.35
N ALA A 3 33.59 -6.03 46.37
CA ALA A 3 32.57 -7.01 46.76
C ALA A 3 31.49 -7.17 45.68
N THR A 4 31.03 -6.06 45.09
CA THR A 4 30.11 -6.07 43.94
C THR A 4 30.71 -6.82 42.74
N ARG A 5 32.00 -6.61 42.41
CA ARG A 5 32.66 -7.33 41.31
C ARG A 5 32.76 -8.83 41.57
N GLN A 6 33.01 -9.22 42.81
CA GLN A 6 33.08 -10.62 43.21
C GLN A 6 31.70 -11.28 43.15
N ARG A 7 30.65 -10.57 43.61
CA ARG A 7 29.25 -10.98 43.48
C ARG A 7 28.86 -11.17 42.01
N ALA A 8 29.16 -10.20 41.15
CA ALA A 8 28.86 -10.28 39.71
C ALA A 8 29.49 -11.50 39.03
N ARG A 9 30.74 -11.84 39.38
CA ARG A 9 31.43 -13.03 38.85
C ARG A 9 30.80 -14.35 39.31
N MET A 10 30.24 -14.39 40.52
CA MET A 10 29.54 -15.57 41.03
C MET A 10 28.15 -15.75 40.40
N LEU A 11 27.47 -14.66 40.02
CA LEU A 11 26.14 -14.73 39.39
C LEU A 11 26.16 -15.53 38.08
N PHE A 12 27.24 -15.44 37.29
CA PHE A 12 27.37 -16.23 36.06
C PHE A 12 27.37 -17.74 36.35
N GLY A 13 28.13 -18.19 37.36
CA GLY A 13 28.13 -19.60 37.78
C GLY A 13 26.77 -20.05 38.30
N GLN A 14 26.11 -19.21 39.10
CA GLN A 14 24.77 -19.50 39.62
C GLN A 14 23.73 -19.65 38.51
N VAL A 15 23.82 -18.88 37.43
CA VAL A 15 22.92 -18.99 36.27
C VAL A 15 23.14 -20.28 35.50
N LEU A 16 24.39 -20.72 35.35
CA LEU A 16 24.73 -22.00 34.69
C LEU A 16 24.23 -23.21 35.46
N ASP A 17 24.25 -23.14 36.80
CA ASP A 17 23.84 -24.23 37.68
C ASP A 17 22.32 -24.28 37.92
N LEU A 18 21.52 -23.37 37.32
CA LEU A 18 20.07 -23.36 37.46
C LEU A 18 19.44 -24.60 36.79
N PRO A 19 18.58 -25.37 37.49
CA PRO A 19 17.83 -26.46 36.89
C PRO A 19 16.91 -25.93 35.78
N GLY A 20 17.15 -26.35 34.53
CA GLY A 20 16.43 -25.86 33.34
C GLY A 20 17.06 -24.66 32.64
N GLY A 21 18.12 -24.06 33.22
CA GLY A 21 18.89 -22.96 32.63
C GLY A 21 18.10 -21.65 32.45
N MET A 22 18.78 -20.63 31.94
CA MET A 22 18.13 -19.42 31.46
C MET A 22 17.53 -19.69 30.08
N ARG A 23 16.24 -19.39 29.88
CA ARG A 23 15.63 -19.45 28.55
C ARG A 23 16.09 -18.26 27.73
N ILE A 24 16.85 -18.53 26.69
CA ILE A 24 17.36 -17.54 25.73
C ILE A 24 16.88 -17.99 24.37
N ASP A 25 15.94 -17.25 23.81
CA ASP A 25 15.29 -17.55 22.55
C ASP A 25 15.21 -16.29 21.69
N THR A 26 15.19 -16.45 20.38
CA THR A 26 14.78 -15.36 19.48
C THR A 26 13.28 -15.14 19.59
N VAL A 27 12.80 -13.94 19.26
CA VAL A 27 11.35 -13.65 19.24
C VAL A 27 10.59 -14.65 18.34
N HIS A 28 11.20 -15.07 17.23
CA HIS A 28 10.65 -16.08 16.33
C HIS A 28 10.47 -17.45 17.00
N ALA A 29 11.51 -17.93 17.69
CA ALA A 29 11.46 -19.22 18.40
C ALA A 29 10.44 -19.17 19.56
N PHE A 30 10.36 -18.05 20.27
CA PHE A 30 9.34 -17.81 21.28
C PHE A 30 7.92 -17.89 20.69
N CYS A 31 7.64 -17.17 19.60
CA CYS A 31 6.33 -17.20 18.93
C CYS A 31 5.96 -18.62 18.47
N GLN A 32 6.91 -19.37 17.90
CA GLN A 32 6.68 -20.76 17.50
C GLN A 32 6.34 -21.66 18.69
N SER A 33 7.11 -21.57 19.77
CA SER A 33 6.89 -22.34 20.99
C SER A 33 5.54 -22.03 21.63
N LEU A 34 5.17 -20.74 21.65
CA LEU A 34 3.88 -20.28 22.15
C LEU A 34 2.72 -20.88 21.34
N LEU A 35 2.75 -20.74 20.01
CA LEU A 35 1.70 -21.25 19.13
C LEU A 35 1.57 -22.77 19.16
N ARG A 36 2.68 -23.50 19.35
CA ARG A 36 2.64 -24.96 19.54
C ARG A 36 2.01 -25.38 20.86
N ARG A 37 2.11 -24.54 21.89
CA ARG A 37 1.53 -24.80 23.22
C ARG A 37 0.03 -24.49 23.26
N PHE A 38 -0.43 -23.53 22.46
CA PHE A 38 -1.82 -23.07 22.40
C PHE A 38 -2.37 -23.05 20.95
N PRO A 39 -2.34 -24.19 20.23
CA PRO A 39 -2.69 -24.20 18.81
C PRO A 39 -4.19 -23.95 18.56
N LEU A 40 -5.06 -24.39 19.48
CA LEU A 40 -6.51 -24.22 19.36
C LEU A 40 -6.91 -22.76 19.53
N GLU A 41 -6.34 -22.10 20.54
CA GLU A 41 -6.59 -20.68 20.84
C GLU A 41 -6.04 -19.78 19.73
N ALA A 42 -4.90 -20.15 19.15
CA ALA A 42 -4.32 -19.44 18.01
C ALA A 42 -4.94 -19.80 16.65
N GLN A 43 -5.97 -20.66 16.64
CA GLN A 43 -6.65 -21.14 15.43
C GLN A 43 -5.68 -21.63 14.35
N ILE A 44 -4.72 -22.45 14.78
CA ILE A 44 -3.67 -23.02 13.93
C ILE A 44 -3.56 -24.53 14.17
N SER A 45 -3.18 -25.28 13.13
CA SER A 45 -2.93 -26.71 13.28
C SER A 45 -1.76 -26.95 14.25
N PRO A 46 -1.86 -27.90 15.21
CA PRO A 46 -0.75 -28.28 16.09
C PRO A 46 0.51 -28.75 15.34
N HIS A 47 0.35 -29.20 14.10
CA HIS A 47 1.41 -29.76 13.26
C HIS A 47 1.93 -28.73 12.23
N PHE A 48 1.75 -27.43 12.49
CA PHE A 48 2.20 -26.41 11.56
C PHE A 48 3.72 -26.45 11.35
N ALA A 49 4.14 -26.09 10.15
CA ALA A 49 5.54 -25.95 9.78
C ALA A 49 5.82 -24.55 9.21
N VAL A 50 7.05 -24.10 9.41
CA VAL A 50 7.52 -22.83 8.87
C VAL A 50 7.79 -23.03 7.38
N ALA A 51 7.20 -22.18 6.55
CA ALA A 51 7.49 -22.12 5.13
C ALA A 51 8.80 -21.36 4.89
N ASP A 52 9.63 -21.85 3.98
CA ASP A 52 10.74 -21.08 3.45
C ASP A 52 10.28 -20.09 2.38
N GLU A 53 11.17 -19.20 1.94
CA GLU A 53 10.85 -18.16 0.96
C GLU A 53 10.43 -18.76 -0.40
N ALA A 54 10.98 -19.91 -0.78
CA ALA A 54 10.63 -20.56 -2.05
C ALA A 54 9.22 -21.17 -1.99
N GLU A 55 8.87 -21.82 -0.87
CA GLU A 55 7.51 -22.30 -0.58
C GLU A 55 6.50 -21.14 -0.56
N ALA A 56 6.86 -20.02 0.07
CA ALA A 56 6.01 -18.82 0.12
C ALA A 56 5.79 -18.22 -1.28
N ALA A 57 6.86 -18.03 -2.06
CA ALA A 57 6.79 -17.50 -3.42
C ALA A 57 5.98 -18.41 -4.35
N SER A 58 6.20 -19.74 -4.27
CA SER A 58 5.45 -20.73 -5.05
C SER A 58 3.95 -20.69 -4.73
N ARG A 59 3.59 -20.53 -3.45
CA ARG A 59 2.19 -20.40 -3.02
C ARG A 59 1.53 -19.12 -3.54
N ARG A 60 2.23 -17.98 -3.45
CA ARG A 60 1.73 -16.69 -3.99
C ARG A 60 1.48 -16.80 -5.49
N ARG A 61 2.41 -17.44 -6.22
CA ARG A 61 2.26 -17.72 -7.65
C ARG A 61 1.03 -18.60 -7.91
N ALA A 62 0.88 -19.72 -7.20
CA ALA A 62 -0.27 -20.61 -7.38
C ALA A 62 -1.61 -19.93 -7.08
N ALA A 63 -1.68 -19.10 -6.03
CA ALA A 63 -2.87 -18.30 -5.70
C ALA A 63 -3.21 -17.30 -6.81
N ARG A 64 -2.20 -16.64 -7.40
CA ARG A 64 -2.37 -15.76 -8.56
C ARG A 64 -2.87 -16.52 -9.79
N GLU A 65 -2.26 -17.65 -10.13
CA GLU A 65 -2.68 -18.49 -11.25
C GLU A 65 -4.13 -18.99 -11.07
N ALA A 66 -4.51 -19.38 -9.86
CA ALA A 66 -5.89 -19.82 -9.56
C ALA A 66 -6.93 -18.71 -9.78
N VAL A 67 -6.63 -17.47 -9.38
CA VAL A 67 -7.55 -16.33 -9.56
C VAL A 67 -7.56 -15.84 -11.01
N LEU A 68 -6.42 -15.84 -11.70
CA LEU A 68 -6.34 -15.45 -13.10
C LEU A 68 -6.95 -16.49 -14.04
N GLY A 69 -6.94 -17.77 -13.64
CA GLY A 69 -7.59 -18.86 -14.37
C GLY A 69 -9.09 -19.00 -14.09
N ASP A 70 -9.67 -18.16 -13.23
CA ASP A 70 -11.11 -18.11 -13.00
C ASP A 70 -11.80 -17.37 -14.16
N ASP A 71 -12.67 -18.07 -14.90
CA ASP A 71 -13.43 -17.55 -16.06
C ASP A 71 -14.57 -16.58 -15.65
N SER A 72 -14.48 -16.00 -14.46
CA SER A 72 -15.38 -14.95 -14.03
C SER A 72 -15.25 -13.71 -14.91
N ARG A 73 -16.37 -13.27 -15.49
CA ARG A 73 -16.45 -12.02 -16.28
C ARG A 73 -15.92 -10.80 -15.52
N THR A 74 -15.99 -10.80 -14.19
CA THR A 74 -15.50 -9.68 -13.38
C THR A 74 -13.98 -9.65 -13.27
N ALA A 75 -13.32 -10.81 -13.18
CA ALA A 75 -11.87 -10.94 -13.18
C ALA A 75 -11.30 -10.62 -14.57
N GLU A 76 -11.93 -11.11 -15.64
CA GLU A 76 -11.56 -10.83 -17.02
C GLU A 76 -11.60 -9.32 -17.33
N ALA A 77 -12.65 -8.61 -16.90
CA ALA A 77 -12.76 -7.18 -17.08
C ALA A 77 -11.67 -6.39 -16.33
N ALA A 78 -11.37 -6.78 -15.09
CA ALA A 78 -10.29 -6.17 -14.30
C ALA A 78 -8.91 -6.43 -14.94
N LEU A 79 -8.67 -7.66 -15.41
CA LEU A 79 -7.44 -8.03 -16.08
C LEU A 79 -7.23 -7.25 -17.37
N ARG A 80 -8.27 -7.09 -18.20
CA ARG A 80 -8.21 -6.30 -19.45
C ARG A 80 -7.81 -4.86 -19.20
N LEU A 81 -8.31 -4.23 -18.14
CA LEU A 81 -7.95 -2.86 -17.76
C LEU A 81 -6.48 -2.75 -17.35
N LEU A 82 -5.97 -3.71 -16.57
CA LEU A 82 -4.59 -3.70 -16.09
C LEU A 82 -3.57 -4.10 -17.17
N ALA A 83 -3.90 -5.07 -18.03
CA ALA A 83 -2.99 -5.60 -19.05
C ALA A 83 -2.57 -4.55 -20.09
N GLY A 84 -3.37 -3.49 -20.29
CA GLY A 84 -2.99 -2.35 -21.12
C GLY A 84 -2.02 -1.37 -20.46
N GLN A 85 -1.75 -1.50 -19.16
CA GLN A 85 -0.97 -0.55 -18.36
C GLN A 85 0.33 -1.13 -17.82
N ILE A 86 0.35 -2.42 -17.47
CA ILE A 86 1.48 -3.08 -16.80
C ILE A 86 1.79 -4.43 -17.44
N SER A 87 3.06 -4.84 -17.37
CA SER A 87 3.46 -6.18 -17.78
C SER A 87 3.02 -7.24 -16.77
N GLU A 88 3.06 -8.51 -17.17
CA GLU A 88 2.83 -9.64 -16.25
C GLU A 88 3.80 -9.62 -15.06
N THR A 89 5.08 -9.29 -15.33
CA THR A 89 6.12 -9.18 -14.30
C THR A 89 5.81 -8.06 -13.30
N ASP A 90 5.37 -6.89 -13.80
CA ASP A 90 5.00 -5.76 -12.95
C ASP A 90 3.75 -6.09 -12.11
N PHE A 91 2.77 -6.76 -12.69
CA PHE A 91 1.58 -7.24 -11.99
C PHE A 91 1.95 -8.23 -10.88
N ALA A 92 2.78 -9.24 -11.18
CA ALA A 92 3.27 -10.19 -10.19
C ALA A 92 3.97 -9.46 -9.03
N GLY A 93 4.89 -8.55 -9.33
CA GLY A 93 5.59 -7.75 -8.33
C GLY A 93 4.67 -6.84 -7.50
N LEU A 94 3.63 -6.26 -8.11
CA LEU A 94 2.62 -5.48 -7.39
C LEU A 94 1.81 -6.36 -6.43
N THR A 95 1.32 -7.51 -6.91
CA THR A 95 0.57 -8.45 -6.06
C THR A 95 1.41 -8.98 -4.91
N ASP A 96 2.69 -9.29 -5.17
CA ASP A 96 3.61 -9.77 -4.15
C ASP A 96 3.84 -8.73 -3.05
N ARG A 97 4.16 -7.48 -3.42
CA ARG A 97 4.30 -6.37 -2.44
C ARG A 97 3.02 -6.13 -1.64
N MET A 98 1.87 -6.30 -2.27
CA MET A 98 0.59 -6.16 -1.59
C MET A 98 0.35 -7.27 -0.56
N LEU A 99 0.77 -8.49 -0.89
CA LEU A 99 0.64 -9.69 -0.05
C LEU A 99 1.68 -9.75 1.08
N THR A 100 2.83 -9.08 0.93
CA THR A 100 3.88 -9.02 1.97
C THR A 100 3.80 -7.73 2.78
N ASP A 101 4.06 -6.59 2.15
CA ASP A 101 4.35 -5.33 2.85
C ASP A 101 3.06 -4.61 3.26
N ALA A 102 1.99 -4.83 2.49
CA ALA A 102 0.69 -4.20 2.71
C ALA A 102 -0.38 -5.18 3.25
N GLN A 103 0.00 -6.39 3.65
CA GLN A 103 -0.94 -7.43 4.11
C GLN A 103 -1.87 -6.91 5.21
N ALA A 104 -1.31 -6.27 6.24
CA ALA A 104 -2.10 -5.71 7.34
C ALA A 104 -3.06 -4.59 6.88
N ARG A 105 -2.67 -3.80 5.87
CA ARG A 105 -3.53 -2.76 5.29
C ARG A 105 -4.64 -3.38 4.46
N LEU A 106 -4.35 -4.42 3.67
CA LEU A 106 -5.35 -5.17 2.93
C LEU A 106 -6.37 -5.83 3.84
N ALA A 107 -5.92 -6.48 4.92
CA ALA A 107 -6.82 -7.08 5.91
C ALA A 107 -7.75 -6.04 6.54
N LYS A 108 -7.22 -4.85 6.90
CA LYS A 108 -8.03 -3.74 7.41
C LYS A 108 -9.02 -3.18 6.39
N LEU A 109 -8.64 -3.12 5.11
CA LEU A 109 -9.53 -2.68 4.04
C LEU A 109 -10.66 -3.69 3.83
N ALA A 110 -10.31 -4.99 3.77
CA ALA A 110 -11.26 -6.07 3.62
C ALA A 110 -12.27 -6.11 4.79
N SER A 111 -11.81 -5.93 6.03
CA SER A 111 -12.70 -5.93 7.20
C SER A 111 -13.57 -4.68 7.29
N ARG A 112 -13.06 -3.51 6.89
CA ARG A 112 -13.80 -2.24 6.99
C ARG A 112 -14.86 -2.06 5.91
N TYR A 113 -14.55 -2.46 4.67
CA TYR A 113 -15.41 -2.16 3.52
C TYR A 113 -16.19 -3.38 3.02
N GLU A 114 -15.85 -4.58 3.52
CA GLU A 114 -16.49 -5.90 3.31
C GLU A 114 -16.55 -6.41 1.85
N THR A 115 -16.64 -5.51 0.89
CA THR A 115 -16.81 -5.79 -0.53
C THR A 115 -15.79 -5.01 -1.34
N VAL A 116 -15.44 -5.56 -2.50
CA VAL A 116 -14.56 -4.86 -3.45
C VAL A 116 -15.21 -3.56 -3.95
N GLY A 117 -16.54 -3.52 -4.05
CA GLY A 117 -17.29 -2.31 -4.39
C GLY A 117 -17.11 -1.19 -3.36
N GLY A 118 -17.14 -1.52 -2.06
CA GLY A 118 -16.89 -0.56 -0.98
C GLY A 118 -15.47 0.00 -1.01
N ILE A 119 -14.47 -0.84 -1.30
CA ILE A 119 -13.07 -0.40 -1.45
C ILE A 119 -12.92 0.51 -2.67
N ALA A 120 -13.53 0.15 -3.81
CA ALA A 120 -13.51 0.97 -5.02
C ALA A 120 -14.18 2.33 -4.81
N ALA A 121 -15.31 2.37 -4.09
CA ALA A 121 -16.00 3.62 -3.75
C ALA A 121 -15.14 4.51 -2.84
N MET A 122 -14.47 3.92 -1.84
CA MET A 122 -13.53 4.64 -0.98
C MET A 122 -12.35 5.22 -1.80
N GLN A 123 -11.76 4.42 -2.69
CA GLN A 123 -10.66 4.88 -3.54
C GLN A 123 -11.10 6.02 -4.46
N ALA A 124 -12.28 5.90 -5.07
CA ALA A 124 -12.85 6.96 -5.90
C ALA A 124 -13.06 8.25 -5.09
N ALA A 125 -13.63 8.16 -3.89
CA ALA A 125 -13.83 9.31 -3.02
C ALA A 125 -12.51 9.95 -2.57
N ALA A 126 -11.50 9.14 -2.25
CA ALA A 126 -10.17 9.63 -1.85
C ALA A 126 -9.43 10.36 -2.98
N LEU A 127 -9.73 10.01 -4.24
CA LEU A 127 -9.16 10.62 -5.43
C LEU A 127 -9.98 11.81 -5.97
N ASP A 128 -11.10 12.15 -5.34
CA ASP A 128 -12.11 13.07 -5.90
C ASP A 128 -12.49 12.69 -7.34
N ALA A 129 -12.56 11.38 -7.60
CA ALA A 129 -12.84 10.84 -8.92
C ALA A 129 -14.30 11.12 -9.28
N PRO A 130 -14.58 11.67 -10.47
CA PRO A 130 -15.96 11.94 -10.88
C PRO A 130 -16.76 10.63 -11.04
N ASP A 131 -18.07 10.73 -10.81
CA ASP A 131 -19.02 9.62 -11.04
C ASP A 131 -19.20 9.29 -12.53
N ALA A 132 -18.90 10.25 -13.41
CA ALA A 132 -18.92 10.05 -14.85
C ALA A 132 -17.84 9.05 -15.27
N ASP A 133 -18.18 8.17 -16.22
CA ASP A 133 -17.20 7.27 -16.84
C ASP A 133 -16.20 8.02 -17.71
N GLU A 134 -15.14 7.31 -18.11
CA GLU A 134 -14.06 7.87 -18.93
C GLU A 134 -14.58 8.50 -20.23
N ASP A 135 -15.51 7.82 -20.92
CA ASP A 135 -16.06 8.27 -22.20
C ASP A 135 -16.86 9.56 -22.06
N ALA A 136 -17.66 9.69 -21.00
CA ALA A 136 -18.40 10.90 -20.69
C ALA A 136 -17.47 12.08 -20.37
N ILE A 137 -16.37 11.84 -19.64
CA ILE A 137 -15.36 12.87 -19.36
C ILE A 137 -14.67 13.30 -20.65
N LEU A 138 -14.21 12.35 -21.48
CA LEU A 138 -13.60 12.62 -22.78
C LEU A 138 -14.53 13.42 -23.68
N LEU A 139 -15.82 13.07 -23.69
CA LEU A 139 -16.82 13.81 -24.44
C LEU A 139 -16.99 15.25 -23.93
N SER A 140 -16.97 15.46 -22.61
CA SER A 140 -17.05 16.79 -21.98
C SER A 140 -15.82 17.66 -22.26
N ILE A 141 -14.64 17.05 -22.48
CA ILE A 141 -13.43 17.77 -22.88
C ILE A 141 -13.63 18.41 -24.25
N VAL A 142 -14.21 17.67 -25.20
CA VAL A 142 -14.29 18.05 -26.62
C VAL A 142 -15.58 18.77 -26.99
N LYS A 143 -16.65 18.62 -26.20
CA LYS A 143 -17.92 19.34 -26.33
C LYS A 143 -17.98 20.50 -25.35
N PHE A 144 -17.44 21.64 -25.77
CA PHE A 144 -17.43 22.88 -25.02
C PHE A 144 -17.78 24.06 -25.95
N ASP A 145 -18.08 25.23 -25.39
CA ASP A 145 -18.23 26.43 -26.20
C ASP A 145 -16.85 26.88 -26.70
N ASP A 146 -16.58 26.61 -27.98
CA ASP A 146 -15.30 26.91 -28.62
C ASP A 146 -15.25 28.29 -29.29
N ARG A 147 -16.30 29.13 -29.17
CA ARG A 147 -16.41 30.41 -29.89
C ARG A 147 -15.22 31.34 -29.66
N ASP A 148 -14.89 31.59 -28.40
CA ASP A 148 -13.84 32.55 -28.02
C ASP A 148 -12.46 32.01 -28.42
N ILE A 149 -12.16 30.75 -28.12
CA ILE A 149 -10.87 30.15 -28.48
C ILE A 149 -10.72 30.03 -30.00
N ARG A 150 -11.80 29.76 -30.75
CA ARG A 150 -11.78 29.73 -32.21
C ARG A 150 -11.51 31.12 -32.79
N ALA A 151 -12.12 32.17 -32.24
CA ALA A 151 -11.83 33.55 -32.64
C ALA A 151 -10.36 33.91 -32.35
N THR A 152 -9.85 33.51 -31.20
CA THR A 152 -8.44 33.70 -30.82
C THR A 152 -7.48 32.98 -31.76
N LEU A 153 -7.73 31.70 -32.07
CA LEU A 153 -6.88 30.93 -32.97
C LEU A 153 -6.89 31.49 -34.40
N ARG A 154 -8.02 32.04 -34.88
CA ARG A 154 -8.08 32.77 -36.16
C ARG A 154 -7.20 34.02 -36.14
N ALA A 155 -7.30 34.85 -35.10
CA ALA A 155 -6.47 36.04 -34.96
C ALA A 155 -4.95 35.70 -34.90
N VAL A 156 -4.59 34.61 -34.22
CA VAL A 156 -3.22 34.08 -34.19
C VAL A 156 -2.77 33.62 -35.57
N SER A 157 -3.62 32.91 -36.31
CA SER A 157 -3.32 32.41 -37.66
C SER A 157 -3.06 33.55 -38.66
N ASP A 158 -3.72 34.70 -38.48
CA ASP A 158 -3.56 35.85 -39.37
C ASP A 158 -2.32 36.71 -39.03
N ARG A 159 -2.01 36.91 -37.74
CA ARG A 159 -1.14 38.01 -37.28
C ARG A 159 0.05 37.60 -36.42
N SER A 160 0.27 36.30 -36.19
CA SER A 160 1.37 35.79 -35.36
C SER A 160 2.59 35.33 -36.17
N SER A 161 3.59 34.73 -35.52
CA SER A 161 4.79 34.13 -36.17
C SER A 161 4.43 32.85 -36.93
N ASP A 162 5.22 32.46 -37.93
CA ASP A 162 4.93 31.29 -38.78
C ASP A 162 4.65 30.01 -37.96
N LYS A 163 5.48 29.73 -36.95
CA LYS A 163 5.28 28.59 -36.03
C LYS A 163 3.98 28.68 -35.22
N ALA A 164 3.59 29.87 -34.78
CA ALA A 164 2.34 30.07 -34.06
C ALA A 164 1.13 29.93 -34.98
N ARG A 165 1.24 30.36 -36.25
CA ARG A 165 0.20 30.16 -37.27
C ARG A 165 -0.01 28.70 -37.60
N GLU A 166 1.07 27.93 -37.78
CA GLU A 166 1.00 26.48 -38.00
C GLU A 166 0.29 25.76 -36.85
N LYS A 167 0.65 26.09 -35.60
CA LYS A 167 -0.02 25.55 -34.42
C LYS A 167 -1.50 25.93 -34.37
N ALA A 168 -1.83 27.20 -34.61
CA ALA A 168 -3.21 27.65 -34.60
C ALA A 168 -4.05 26.99 -35.71
N ALA A 169 -3.49 26.80 -36.90
CA ALA A 169 -4.14 26.09 -38.00
C ALA A 169 -4.41 24.61 -37.65
N ALA A 170 -3.47 23.93 -37.00
CA ALA A 170 -3.68 22.56 -36.52
C ALA A 170 -4.81 22.47 -35.48
N LEU A 171 -4.85 23.43 -34.54
CA LEU A 171 -5.90 23.50 -33.51
C LEU A 171 -7.28 23.84 -34.10
N LEU A 172 -7.34 24.76 -35.07
CA LEU A 172 -8.58 25.05 -35.82
C LEU A 172 -9.06 23.83 -36.60
N THR A 173 -8.15 23.12 -37.28
CA THR A 173 -8.48 21.88 -38.01
C THR A 173 -9.05 20.84 -37.06
N TRP A 174 -8.50 20.70 -35.86
CA TRP A 174 -9.03 19.82 -34.82
C TRP A 174 -10.44 20.25 -34.38
N LEU A 175 -10.69 21.55 -34.20
CA LEU A 175 -12.02 22.10 -33.90
C LEU A 175 -13.02 21.93 -35.06
N ASP A 176 -12.61 21.59 -36.26
CA ASP A 176 -13.55 21.29 -37.36
C ASP A 176 -13.92 19.80 -37.41
N LEU A 177 -13.23 18.95 -36.64
CA LEU A 177 -13.54 17.53 -36.55
C LEU A 177 -14.84 17.27 -35.75
N PRO A 178 -15.59 16.22 -36.09
CA PRO A 178 -16.68 15.72 -35.25
C PRO A 178 -16.19 15.29 -33.85
N PRO A 179 -17.04 15.34 -32.81
CA PRO A 179 -16.62 15.04 -31.43
C PRO A 179 -15.88 13.72 -31.24
N ALA A 180 -16.31 12.63 -31.89
CA ALA A 180 -15.63 11.34 -31.79
C ALA A 180 -14.18 11.38 -32.32
N GLN A 181 -13.94 12.12 -33.40
CA GLN A 181 -12.59 12.29 -33.97
C GLN A 181 -11.74 13.26 -33.13
N ARG A 182 -12.38 14.26 -32.49
CA ARG A 182 -11.72 15.12 -31.51
C ARG A 182 -11.20 14.32 -30.33
N VAL A 183 -11.98 13.38 -29.78
CA VAL A 183 -11.55 12.47 -28.70
C VAL A 183 -10.36 11.62 -29.15
N ALA A 184 -10.47 11.00 -30.34
CA ALA A 184 -9.41 10.15 -30.88
C ALA A 184 -8.09 10.88 -31.15
N ARG A 185 -8.13 12.22 -31.30
CA ARG A 185 -6.98 13.09 -31.57
C ARG A 185 -6.80 14.16 -30.49
N LEU A 186 -7.18 13.85 -29.24
CA LEU A 186 -7.14 14.80 -28.13
C LEU A 186 -5.70 15.29 -27.84
N ASP A 187 -4.70 14.49 -28.18
CA ASP A 187 -3.29 14.83 -28.12
C ASP A 187 -2.97 16.12 -28.89
N ILE A 188 -3.56 16.35 -30.07
CA ILE A 188 -3.36 17.58 -30.85
C ILE A 188 -3.80 18.81 -30.05
N TRP A 189 -4.98 18.74 -29.45
CA TRP A 189 -5.53 19.85 -28.66
C TRP A 189 -4.70 20.07 -27.40
N ARG A 190 -4.43 19.01 -26.63
CA ARG A 190 -3.61 19.05 -25.42
C ARG A 190 -2.23 19.64 -25.68
N ASP A 191 -1.53 19.13 -26.69
CA ASP A 191 -0.12 19.50 -26.95
C ASP A 191 0.00 20.92 -27.53
N GLY A 192 -1.11 21.49 -28.02
CA GLY A 192 -1.23 22.91 -28.36
C GLY A 192 -1.07 23.83 -27.15
N PHE A 193 -1.63 23.43 -26.00
CA PHE A 193 -1.68 24.24 -24.78
C PHE A 193 -0.69 23.80 -23.70
N PHE A 194 -0.26 22.54 -23.70
CA PHE A 194 0.59 21.94 -22.66
C PHE A 194 1.87 21.33 -23.23
N THR A 195 2.92 21.30 -22.41
CA THR A 195 4.15 20.57 -22.68
C THR A 195 3.93 19.06 -22.48
N GLY A 196 4.89 18.24 -22.92
CA GLY A 196 4.85 16.80 -22.63
C GLY A 196 4.90 16.44 -21.15
N SER A 197 5.31 17.37 -20.27
CA SER A 197 5.28 17.21 -18.82
C SER A 197 3.95 17.63 -18.18
N GLY A 198 2.96 18.05 -18.98
CA GLY A 198 1.67 18.54 -18.48
C GLY A 198 1.70 19.97 -17.94
N ALA A 199 2.80 20.72 -18.13
CA ALA A 199 2.86 22.13 -17.73
C ALA A 199 2.24 23.03 -18.82
N PRO A 200 1.52 24.11 -18.45
CA PRO A 200 1.00 25.06 -19.42
C PRO A 200 2.14 25.63 -20.27
N ARG A 201 1.96 25.67 -21.59
CA ARG A 201 2.90 26.34 -22.49
C ARG A 201 2.85 27.84 -22.24
N ALA A 202 4.02 28.48 -22.36
CA ALA A 202 4.10 29.93 -22.36
C ALA A 202 3.19 30.52 -23.43
N ILE A 203 2.41 31.54 -23.07
CA ILE A 203 1.46 32.22 -23.97
C ILE A 203 2.13 32.69 -25.27
N THR A 204 3.41 33.04 -25.21
CA THR A 204 4.25 33.40 -26.36
C THR A 204 4.39 32.31 -27.43
N THR A 205 3.98 31.07 -27.15
CA THR A 205 3.95 29.96 -28.11
C THR A 205 2.84 30.13 -29.14
N LEU A 206 1.72 30.75 -28.76
CA LEU A 206 0.58 31.00 -29.65
C LEU A 206 0.41 32.50 -29.91
N LEU A 207 0.61 33.34 -28.91
CA LEU A 207 0.34 34.78 -28.99
C LEU A 207 1.65 35.58 -29.01
N SER A 208 1.95 36.26 -30.13
CA SER A 208 3.11 37.14 -30.21
C SER A 208 2.95 38.36 -29.29
N LYS A 209 4.06 38.92 -28.79
CA LYS A 209 4.01 40.12 -27.91
C LYS A 209 3.28 41.29 -28.55
N THR A 210 3.42 41.46 -29.87
CA THR A 210 2.75 42.53 -30.63
C THR A 210 1.24 42.33 -30.66
N LEU A 211 0.79 41.10 -30.90
CA LEU A 211 -0.64 40.77 -30.95
C LEU A 211 -1.26 40.81 -29.55
N ASP A 212 -0.53 40.34 -28.54
CA ASP A 212 -0.93 40.41 -27.12
C ASP A 212 -1.13 41.86 -26.65
N ALA A 213 -0.23 42.78 -27.04
CA ALA A 213 -0.38 44.20 -26.71
C ALA A 213 -1.56 44.87 -27.43
N ALA A 214 -1.88 44.41 -28.65
CA ALA A 214 -2.96 44.96 -29.45
C ALA A 214 -4.35 44.40 -29.07
N GLN A 215 -4.39 43.14 -28.62
CA GLN A 215 -5.61 42.39 -28.29
C GLN A 215 -5.40 41.54 -27.02
N PRO A 216 -5.35 42.16 -25.82
CA PRO A 216 -5.09 41.46 -24.56
C PRO A 216 -6.14 40.39 -24.22
N GLU A 217 -7.36 40.50 -24.74
CA GLU A 217 -8.44 39.53 -24.56
C GLU A 217 -8.10 38.13 -25.11
N LEU A 218 -7.22 38.06 -26.11
CA LEU A 218 -6.76 36.79 -26.69
C LEU A 218 -5.97 35.95 -25.69
N ARG A 219 -5.17 36.61 -24.84
CA ARG A 219 -4.44 35.96 -23.77
C ARG A 219 -5.40 35.32 -22.78
N SER A 220 -6.41 36.07 -22.34
CA SER A 220 -7.40 35.58 -21.38
C SER A 220 -8.15 34.36 -21.92
N SER A 221 -8.45 34.32 -23.22
CA SER A 221 -9.05 33.17 -23.89
C SER A 221 -8.14 31.92 -23.86
N ILE A 222 -6.84 32.07 -24.15
CA ILE A 222 -5.86 30.97 -24.07
C ILE A 222 -5.70 30.47 -22.63
N GLU A 223 -5.58 31.38 -21.66
CA GLU A 223 -5.42 31.05 -20.24
C GLU A 223 -6.67 30.38 -19.65
N ALA A 224 -7.86 30.81 -20.08
CA ALA A 224 -9.13 30.18 -19.73
C ALA A 224 -9.20 28.74 -20.27
N GLU A 225 -8.79 28.52 -21.52
CA GLU A 225 -8.74 27.19 -22.11
C GLU A 225 -7.69 26.29 -21.44
N GLN A 226 -6.50 26.82 -21.11
CA GLN A 226 -5.51 26.10 -20.30
C GLN A 226 -6.10 25.67 -18.96
N THR A 227 -6.76 26.58 -18.24
CA THR A 227 -7.38 26.29 -16.94
C THR A 227 -8.49 25.24 -17.06
N ARG A 228 -9.35 25.36 -18.08
CA ARG A 228 -10.43 24.39 -18.34
C ARG A 228 -9.87 23.01 -18.64
N LEU A 229 -8.90 22.92 -19.56
CA LEU A 229 -8.35 21.66 -20.03
C LEU A 229 -7.56 20.96 -18.93
N LEU A 230 -6.77 21.69 -18.12
CA LEU A 230 -6.07 21.14 -16.96
C LEU A 230 -7.06 20.47 -15.99
N ARG A 231 -8.11 21.20 -15.60
CA ARG A 231 -9.16 20.67 -14.70
C ARG A 231 -9.82 19.41 -15.26
N MET A 232 -10.06 19.34 -16.58
CA MET A 232 -10.65 18.15 -17.19
C MET A 232 -9.67 16.98 -17.27
N MET A 233 -8.40 17.25 -17.54
CA MET A 233 -7.35 16.23 -17.53
C MET A 233 -7.15 15.64 -16.13
N ASP A 234 -7.19 16.46 -15.08
CA ASP A 234 -7.12 15.99 -13.69
C ASP A 234 -8.30 15.08 -13.35
N ARG A 235 -9.52 15.46 -13.75
CA ARG A 235 -10.72 14.61 -13.58
C ARG A 235 -10.61 13.28 -14.33
N LEU A 236 -10.10 13.29 -15.56
CA LEU A 236 -9.86 12.10 -16.36
C LEU A 236 -8.81 11.19 -15.71
N ALA A 237 -7.71 11.78 -15.22
CA ALA A 237 -6.66 11.05 -14.52
C ALA A 237 -7.16 10.44 -13.21
N ALA A 238 -7.95 11.18 -12.42
CA ALA A 238 -8.57 10.68 -11.20
C ALA A 238 -9.51 9.50 -11.46
N ARG A 239 -10.38 9.60 -12.48
CA ARG A 239 -11.28 8.50 -12.88
C ARG A 239 -10.50 7.25 -13.29
N ARG A 240 -9.50 7.40 -14.17
CA ARG A 240 -8.65 6.29 -14.63
C ARG A 240 -7.90 5.64 -13.47
N LEU A 241 -7.33 6.43 -12.57
CA LEU A 241 -6.62 5.90 -11.41
C LEU A 241 -7.55 5.16 -10.46
N ALA A 242 -8.77 5.65 -10.26
CA ALA A 242 -9.79 4.98 -9.46
C ALA A 242 -10.20 3.64 -10.10
N ASP A 243 -10.38 3.59 -11.42
CA ASP A 243 -10.74 2.37 -12.14
C ASP A 243 -9.62 1.32 -12.11
N LEU A 244 -8.36 1.74 -12.30
CA LEU A 244 -7.19 0.86 -12.18
C LEU A 244 -7.01 0.35 -10.75
N SER A 245 -7.20 1.22 -9.75
CA SER A 245 -7.10 0.83 -8.34
C SER A 245 -8.19 -0.17 -7.94
N ALA A 246 -9.41 0.04 -8.46
CA ALA A 246 -10.52 -0.89 -8.26
C ALA A 246 -10.26 -2.23 -8.97
N ALA A 247 -9.75 -2.21 -10.20
CA ALA A 247 -9.37 -3.42 -10.93
C ALA A 247 -8.27 -4.20 -10.17
N LEU A 248 -7.25 -3.51 -9.65
CA LEU A 248 -6.21 -4.13 -8.85
C LEU A 248 -6.77 -4.75 -7.57
N ALA A 249 -7.65 -4.06 -6.85
CA ALA A 249 -8.30 -4.59 -5.64
C ALA A 249 -9.16 -5.83 -5.95
N ARG A 250 -9.87 -5.84 -7.09
CA ARG A 250 -10.67 -6.99 -7.56
C ARG A 250 -9.86 -8.24 -7.78
N LEU A 251 -8.59 -8.14 -8.17
CA LEU A 251 -7.72 -9.29 -8.35
C LEU A 251 -6.91 -9.60 -7.08
N ALA A 252 -6.33 -8.60 -6.43
CA ALA A 252 -5.43 -8.78 -5.29
C ALA A 252 -6.14 -9.37 -4.06
N LEU A 253 -7.40 -9.01 -3.79
CA LEU A 253 -8.13 -9.52 -2.62
C LEU A 253 -8.44 -11.02 -2.73
N PRO A 254 -9.02 -11.54 -3.83
CA PRO A 254 -9.16 -12.98 -4.02
C PRO A 254 -7.82 -13.72 -3.98
N ILE A 255 -6.74 -13.15 -4.54
CA ILE A 255 -5.40 -13.76 -4.47
C ILE A 255 -4.95 -13.88 -3.02
N HIS A 256 -5.13 -12.82 -2.23
CA HIS A 256 -4.84 -12.85 -0.80
C HIS A 256 -5.67 -13.90 -0.07
N THR A 257 -6.98 -13.96 -0.31
CA THR A 257 -7.84 -14.98 0.30
C THR A 257 -7.42 -16.40 -0.08
N ALA A 258 -7.08 -16.65 -1.34
CA ALA A 258 -6.62 -17.95 -1.82
C ALA A 258 -5.28 -18.35 -1.17
N GLU A 259 -4.35 -17.39 -1.07
CA GLU A 259 -3.04 -17.59 -0.44
C GLU A 259 -3.16 -17.90 1.07
N GLN A 260 -3.98 -17.14 1.79
CA GLN A 260 -4.28 -17.38 3.20
C GLN A 260 -5.02 -18.70 3.42
N GLY A 261 -5.98 -19.05 2.56
CA GLY A 261 -6.65 -20.35 2.57
C GLY A 261 -5.67 -21.50 2.39
N ALA A 262 -4.73 -21.38 1.45
CA ALA A 262 -3.68 -22.37 1.22
C ALA A 262 -2.70 -22.48 2.41
N LYS A 263 -2.38 -21.37 3.10
CA LYS A 263 -1.60 -21.39 4.35
C LYS A 263 -2.29 -22.19 5.44
N GLN A 264 -3.59 -21.95 5.64
CA GLN A 264 -4.39 -22.66 6.64
C GLN A 264 -4.54 -24.15 6.32
N LEU A 265 -4.93 -24.49 5.08
CA LEU A 265 -5.15 -25.88 4.66
C LEU A 265 -3.88 -26.73 4.77
N ASN A 266 -2.73 -26.17 4.39
CA ASN A 266 -1.46 -26.89 4.39
C ASN A 266 -0.71 -26.80 5.72
N ALA A 267 -1.23 -26.03 6.70
CA ALA A 267 -0.56 -25.71 7.95
C ALA A 267 0.89 -25.21 7.76
N ARG A 268 1.11 -24.38 6.73
CA ARG A 268 2.43 -23.85 6.36
C ARG A 268 2.39 -22.34 6.41
N PHE A 269 3.17 -21.75 7.30
CA PHE A 269 3.14 -20.33 7.64
C PHE A 269 4.54 -19.73 7.58
N ASP A 270 4.65 -18.48 7.15
CA ASP A 270 5.90 -17.75 7.24
C ASP A 270 6.12 -17.16 8.65
N TYR A 271 7.31 -16.62 8.92
CA TYR A 271 7.61 -16.04 10.22
C TYR A 271 6.72 -14.84 10.58
N ALA A 272 6.31 -14.04 9.59
CA ALA A 272 5.45 -12.90 9.81
C ALA A 272 4.04 -13.35 10.27
N ASP A 273 3.50 -14.40 9.66
CA ASP A 273 2.24 -15.02 10.08
C ASP A 273 2.31 -15.50 11.53
N LEU A 274 3.43 -16.11 11.94
CA LEU A 274 3.60 -16.64 13.29
C LEU A 274 3.70 -15.52 14.33
N ILE A 275 4.43 -14.43 14.03
CA ILE A 275 4.50 -13.26 14.91
C ILE A 275 3.10 -12.64 15.06
N ALA A 276 2.38 -12.44 13.96
CA ALA A 276 1.05 -11.84 13.97
C ALA A 276 0.06 -12.68 14.78
N ARG A 277 0.07 -14.00 14.62
CA ARG A 277 -0.79 -14.93 15.39
C ARG A 277 -0.42 -14.96 16.87
N ALA A 278 0.87 -14.96 17.21
CA ALA A 278 1.33 -14.91 18.59
C ALA A 278 0.91 -13.61 19.28
N ALA A 279 1.06 -12.47 18.60
CA ALA A 279 0.59 -11.18 19.10
C ALA A 279 -0.93 -11.19 19.33
N GLN A 280 -1.71 -11.69 18.36
CA GLN A 280 -3.17 -11.80 18.50
C GLN A 280 -3.59 -12.69 19.66
N LEU A 281 -2.93 -13.85 19.84
CA LEU A 281 -3.18 -14.75 20.96
C LEU A 281 -2.91 -14.09 22.32
N LEU A 282 -1.91 -13.21 22.41
CA LEU A 282 -1.60 -12.53 23.67
C LEU A 282 -2.59 -11.40 23.98
N VAL A 283 -3.07 -10.70 22.95
CA VAL A 283 -4.05 -9.61 23.10
C VAL A 283 -5.46 -10.14 23.35
N ASP A 284 -5.86 -11.17 22.61
CA ASP A 284 -7.15 -11.84 22.76
C ASP A 284 -6.92 -13.36 22.82
N PRO A 285 -6.58 -13.88 24.01
CA PRO A 285 -6.28 -15.30 24.18
C PRO A 285 -7.50 -16.20 23.97
N GLY A 286 -8.72 -15.64 23.86
CA GLY A 286 -9.98 -16.38 23.84
C GLY A 286 -10.31 -17.10 25.15
N ALA A 287 -9.31 -17.50 25.94
CA ALA A 287 -9.45 -18.22 27.18
C ALA A 287 -8.46 -17.70 28.25
N ALA A 288 -9.00 -17.34 29.42
CA ALA A 288 -8.23 -16.75 30.53
C ALA A 288 -7.07 -17.63 31.04
N TRP A 289 -7.08 -18.93 30.75
CA TRP A 289 -6.04 -19.86 31.19
C TRP A 289 -4.74 -19.78 30.39
N VAL A 290 -4.77 -19.23 29.16
CA VAL A 290 -3.57 -19.03 28.32
C VAL A 290 -2.62 -18.08 29.04
N LEU A 291 -3.15 -16.93 29.44
CA LEU A 291 -2.44 -15.93 30.24
C LEU A 291 -2.01 -16.53 31.58
N TYR A 292 -2.91 -17.17 32.33
CA TYR A 292 -2.54 -17.85 33.60
C TYR A 292 -1.36 -18.84 33.47
N LYS A 293 -1.26 -19.60 32.36
CA LYS A 293 -0.15 -20.53 32.12
C LYS A 293 1.14 -19.86 31.62
N LEU A 294 1.05 -18.63 31.13
CA LEU A 294 2.19 -17.77 30.81
C LEU A 294 2.67 -17.04 32.07
N ASP A 295 1.73 -16.46 32.82
CA ASP A 295 1.89 -15.77 34.10
C ASP A 295 2.60 -16.64 35.14
N GLY A 296 2.40 -17.96 35.07
CA GLY A 296 3.05 -18.94 35.94
C GLY A 296 4.54 -19.19 35.68
N GLY A 297 5.16 -18.60 34.64
CA GLY A 297 6.51 -18.99 34.20
C GLY A 297 7.46 -17.91 33.67
N ILE A 298 7.10 -16.62 33.73
CA ILE A 298 7.99 -15.52 33.33
C ILE A 298 7.91 -14.39 34.36
N ASP A 299 9.02 -14.12 35.06
CA ASP A 299 9.11 -13.04 36.05
C ASP A 299 9.94 -11.85 35.53
N HIS A 300 10.88 -12.11 34.63
CA HIS A 300 11.79 -11.12 34.07
C HIS A 300 11.87 -11.25 32.55
N ILE A 301 11.74 -10.13 31.84
CA ILE A 301 11.95 -10.04 30.40
C ILE A 301 13.26 -9.28 30.17
N LEU A 302 14.22 -9.93 29.52
CA LEU A 302 15.50 -9.34 29.15
C LEU A 302 15.57 -9.29 27.62
N LEU A 303 15.71 -8.09 27.08
CA LEU A 303 15.77 -7.82 25.65
C LEU A 303 17.17 -7.30 25.31
N ASP A 304 17.80 -7.95 24.35
CA ASP A 304 19.08 -7.55 23.78
C ASP A 304 18.87 -7.07 22.33
N GLU A 305 19.79 -6.24 21.82
CA GLU A 305 19.75 -5.68 20.47
C GLU A 305 18.41 -5.03 20.10
N VAL A 306 17.82 -4.26 21.03
CA VAL A 306 16.46 -3.73 20.85
C VAL A 306 16.31 -2.77 19.66
N GLN A 307 17.40 -2.24 19.13
CA GLN A 307 17.41 -1.42 17.91
C GLN A 307 17.11 -2.21 16.63
N ASP A 308 17.12 -3.54 16.68
CA ASP A 308 16.86 -4.43 15.52
C ASP A 308 15.52 -5.16 15.64
N ILE A 309 14.69 -4.82 16.64
CA ILE A 309 13.36 -5.40 16.84
C ILE A 309 12.33 -4.66 15.97
N ALA A 310 11.64 -5.40 15.11
CA ALA A 310 10.59 -4.85 14.25
C ALA A 310 9.29 -4.53 15.03
N PRO A 311 8.45 -3.57 14.59
CA PRO A 311 7.20 -3.21 15.25
C PRO A 311 6.26 -4.39 15.53
N ALA A 312 6.21 -5.39 14.65
CA ALA A 312 5.40 -6.59 14.86
C ALA A 312 5.90 -7.46 16.02
N GLN A 313 7.22 -7.52 16.23
CA GLN A 313 7.84 -8.22 17.35
C GLN A 313 7.65 -7.43 18.66
N TRP A 314 7.76 -6.10 18.61
CA TRP A 314 7.39 -5.23 19.72
C TRP A 314 5.96 -5.47 20.18
N ALA A 315 5.01 -5.65 19.26
CA ALA A 315 3.62 -5.95 19.62
C ALA A 315 3.49 -7.23 20.48
N VAL A 316 4.31 -8.25 20.23
CA VAL A 316 4.36 -9.48 21.05
C VAL A 316 4.95 -9.17 22.42
N ILE A 317 6.08 -8.46 22.46
CA ILE A 317 6.78 -8.10 23.71
C ILE A 317 5.88 -7.25 24.61
N ASP A 318 5.25 -6.22 24.03
CA ASP A 318 4.34 -5.32 24.73
C ASP A 318 3.12 -6.07 25.28
N ALA A 319 2.57 -7.03 24.53
CA ALA A 319 1.44 -7.82 25.01
C ALA A 319 1.80 -8.68 26.23
N ILE A 320 3.01 -9.26 26.27
CA ILE A 320 3.50 -10.01 27.45
C ILE A 320 3.74 -9.02 28.61
N ALA A 321 4.40 -7.90 28.34
CA ALA A 321 4.72 -6.91 29.37
C ALA A 321 3.47 -6.23 29.93
N ALA A 322 2.42 -6.02 29.14
CA ALA A 322 1.17 -5.42 29.59
C ALA A 322 0.48 -6.28 30.66
N GLU A 323 0.54 -7.61 30.55
CA GLU A 323 0.05 -8.53 31.59
C GLU A 323 0.79 -8.33 32.92
N PHE A 324 2.10 -8.05 32.88
CA PHE A 324 2.90 -7.85 34.09
C PHE A 324 2.39 -6.71 34.98
N PHE A 325 1.74 -5.71 34.38
CA PHE A 325 1.29 -4.49 35.03
C PHE A 325 -0.24 -4.33 35.05
N ALA A 326 -0.99 -5.28 34.47
CA ALA A 326 -2.45 -5.30 34.46
C ALA A 326 -3.03 -5.85 35.78
N GLY A 327 -2.98 -5.02 36.83
CA GLY A 327 -3.63 -5.28 38.13
C GLY A 327 -2.74 -5.94 39.19
N THR A 328 -3.23 -5.98 40.43
CA THR A 328 -2.60 -6.72 41.54
C THR A 328 -2.60 -8.20 41.20
N GLY A 329 -1.51 -8.69 40.62
CA GLY A 329 -1.34 -10.09 40.25
C GLY A 329 -1.64 -11.02 41.43
N THR A 330 -2.19 -12.19 41.12
CA THR A 330 -2.53 -13.26 42.10
C THR A 330 -1.32 -13.83 42.87
N ARG A 331 -0.10 -13.32 42.63
CA ARG A 331 1.12 -13.70 43.37
C ARG A 331 1.48 -12.62 44.39
N PRO A 332 1.53 -12.95 45.69
CA PRO A 332 1.89 -12.00 46.75
C PRO A 332 3.36 -11.55 46.73
N ASP A 333 4.26 -12.34 46.15
CA ASP A 333 5.71 -12.18 46.32
C ASP A 333 6.46 -12.30 44.98
N GLY A 334 6.87 -11.16 44.39
CA GLY A 334 7.81 -11.12 43.26
C GLY A 334 7.80 -9.80 42.48
N THR A 335 8.96 -9.16 42.34
CA THR A 335 9.12 -7.97 41.49
C THR A 335 9.26 -8.40 40.02
N ARG A 336 8.27 -8.07 39.19
CA ARG A 336 8.38 -8.24 37.73
C ARG A 336 9.23 -7.13 37.12
N THR A 337 10.11 -7.46 36.18
CA THR A 337 10.98 -6.45 35.55
C THR A 337 11.12 -6.66 34.05
N VAL A 338 11.19 -5.55 33.32
CA VAL A 338 11.61 -5.52 31.91
C VAL A 338 12.96 -4.79 31.85
N PHE A 339 13.94 -5.40 31.20
CA PHE A 339 15.26 -4.82 30.99
C PHE A 339 15.60 -4.91 29.50
N ALA A 340 15.96 -3.78 28.89
CA ALA A 340 16.23 -3.67 27.46
C ALA A 340 17.58 -3.00 27.22
N VAL A 341 18.40 -3.58 26.35
CA VAL A 341 19.71 -3.06 25.95
C VAL A 341 19.78 -2.97 24.43
N GLY A 342 20.36 -1.89 23.93
CA GLY A 342 20.61 -1.70 22.52
C GLY A 342 21.43 -0.44 22.24
N ASP A 343 21.95 -0.33 21.02
CA ASP A 343 22.69 0.83 20.52
C ASP A 343 22.14 1.25 19.16
N ARG A 344 21.47 2.40 19.11
CA ARG A 344 20.89 2.95 17.88
C ARG A 344 21.91 3.09 16.75
N LYS A 345 23.19 3.31 17.05
CA LYS A 345 24.24 3.42 16.03
C LYS A 345 24.58 2.10 15.35
N GLN A 346 24.14 0.98 15.92
CA GLN A 346 24.38 -0.38 15.43
C GLN A 346 23.16 -0.98 14.72
N SER A 347 22.07 -0.22 14.56
CA SER A 347 20.90 -0.68 13.80
C SER A 347 21.27 -0.86 12.34
N ILE A 348 21.27 -2.11 11.88
CA ILE A 348 21.61 -2.51 10.50
C ILE A 348 20.51 -3.35 9.84
N TYR A 349 19.43 -3.68 10.57
CA TYR A 349 18.34 -4.55 10.11
C TYR A 349 17.07 -3.80 9.68
N SER A 350 17.18 -2.54 9.24
CA SER A 350 16.02 -1.77 8.74
C SER A 350 15.30 -2.43 7.56
N PHE A 351 15.98 -3.27 6.78
CA PHE A 351 15.38 -4.07 5.71
C PHE A 351 14.44 -5.18 6.21
N GLN A 352 14.51 -5.55 7.50
CA GLN A 352 13.56 -6.45 8.17
C GLN A 352 12.46 -5.68 8.91
N GLY A 353 12.43 -4.36 8.79
CA GLY A 353 11.41 -3.49 9.37
C GLY A 353 11.70 -3.02 10.79
N ALA A 354 12.93 -3.12 11.30
CA ALA A 354 13.33 -2.46 12.54
C ALA A 354 13.31 -0.92 12.38
N ASP A 355 12.81 -0.20 13.40
CA ASP A 355 12.64 1.27 13.42
C ASP A 355 13.30 1.91 14.67
#